data_AF-A0A371LRI0-F1
#
_entry.id   AF-A0A371LRI0-F1
#
_cell.length_a   1.000
_cell.length_b   1.000
_cell.length_c   1.000
_cell.angle_alpha   90.00
_cell.angle_beta   90.00
_cell.angle_gamma   90.00
#
_symmetry.space_group_name_H-M   'P 1'
#
loop_
_entity.id
_entity.type
_entity.pdbx_description
1 polymer ?
#
loop_
_entity_poly.entity_id
_entity_poly.type
_entity_poly.pdbx_seq_one_letter_code
_entity_poly.pdbx_strand_id
1 'polypeptide(L)'
;MTSDDGPFHDCELDPEAILGTHTFEDVLFTDDTETSVNVLTGETPTHSQATVEEATEFAASIDTETPQIALLASVETQIEAQSKPYTSAAFFHFKPTGSLKRHRAYHTAYDSDAYTVDFEADYESGDLTITVERAGESRELTAMMCAGRSIDVRRRVGVNFRLRRVTSREARLTNKVDVDGLRCWLTRVEL
;
A
#
# COMPACT_ATOMS: atom_id res chain seq x y z
N MET A 1 -32.07 -10.32 15.26
CA MET A 1 -30.87 -9.66 15.78
C MET A 1 -29.75 -10.04 14.83
N THR A 2 -29.43 -9.16 13.89
CA THR A 2 -28.30 -9.34 12.97
C THR A 2 -27.08 -8.97 13.77
N SER A 3 -26.26 -9.94 14.15
CA SER A 3 -24.98 -9.64 14.76
C SER A 3 -24.14 -8.86 13.75
N ASP A 4 -23.79 -7.62 14.09
CA ASP A 4 -22.63 -6.89 13.57
C ASP A 4 -21.33 -7.63 13.97
N ASP A 5 -21.25 -8.95 13.75
CA ASP A 5 -20.07 -9.81 14.00
C ASP A 5 -19.11 -9.74 12.80
N GLY A 6 -18.98 -8.57 12.18
CA GLY A 6 -17.94 -8.31 11.19
C GLY A 6 -16.58 -8.19 11.87
N PRO A 7 -15.46 -8.43 11.17
CA PRO A 7 -14.13 -8.31 11.76
C PRO A 7 -13.85 -6.88 12.29
N PHE A 8 -14.63 -5.88 11.86
CA PHE A 8 -14.54 -4.48 12.24
C PHE A 8 -15.38 -4.10 13.47
N HIS A 9 -15.93 -5.05 14.24
CA HIS A 9 -16.78 -4.72 15.40
C HIS A 9 -16.09 -3.79 16.42
N ASP A 10 -14.78 -3.95 16.59
CA ASP A 10 -13.95 -3.12 17.48
C ASP A 10 -13.31 -1.90 16.78
N CYS A 11 -13.59 -1.71 15.49
CA CYS A 11 -13.05 -0.61 14.69
C CYS A 11 -14.00 0.60 14.71
N GLU A 12 -13.45 1.77 14.99
CA GLU A 12 -14.19 3.04 14.89
C GLU A 12 -14.36 3.53 13.44
N LEU A 13 -13.62 2.96 12.49
CA LEU A 13 -13.76 3.25 11.07
C LEU A 13 -14.52 2.13 10.39
N ASP A 14 -15.52 2.51 9.60
CA ASP A 14 -16.22 1.60 8.71
C ASP A 14 -15.24 0.98 7.70
N PRO A 15 -15.43 -0.29 7.31
CA PRO A 15 -14.58 -0.95 6.33
C PRO A 15 -14.58 -0.21 4.98
N GLU A 16 -15.67 0.47 4.63
CA GLU A 16 -15.75 1.27 3.39
C GLU A 16 -14.76 2.44 3.35
N ALA A 17 -14.30 2.92 4.51
CA ALA A 17 -13.35 4.04 4.59
C ALA A 17 -11.91 3.63 4.23
N ILE A 18 -11.59 2.34 4.28
CA ILE A 18 -10.26 1.81 3.93
C ILE A 18 -10.23 1.11 2.57
N LEU A 19 -11.39 0.86 1.95
CA LEU A 19 -11.46 0.23 0.63
C LEU A 19 -10.82 1.12 -0.45
N GLY A 20 -10.23 0.47 -1.45
CA GLY A 20 -9.52 1.11 -2.56
C GLY A 20 -8.06 1.41 -2.24
N THR A 21 -7.47 2.30 -3.03
CA THR A 21 -6.05 2.69 -2.94
C THR A 21 -5.91 4.02 -2.23
N HIS A 22 -5.08 4.05 -1.19
CA HIS A 22 -4.76 5.24 -0.41
C HIS A 22 -3.24 5.44 -0.37
N THR A 23 -2.78 6.64 -0.71
CA THR A 23 -1.37 7.03 -0.66
C THR A 23 -1.13 7.99 0.51
N PHE A 24 -0.05 7.75 1.23
CA PHE A 24 0.43 8.57 2.35
C PHE A 24 1.79 9.14 1.95
N GLU A 25 1.83 10.46 1.78
CA GLU A 25 2.97 11.17 1.22
C GLU A 25 4.04 11.48 2.28
N ASP A 26 5.31 11.42 1.89
CA ASP A 26 6.46 11.80 2.73
C ASP A 26 6.52 11.08 4.10
N VAL A 27 6.17 9.80 4.15
CA VAL A 27 6.15 9.01 5.41
C VAL A 27 7.30 8.02 5.54
N LEU A 28 7.91 7.63 4.42
CA LEU A 28 9.02 6.69 4.37
C LEU A 28 10.36 7.42 4.53
N PHE A 29 11.38 6.66 4.90
CA PHE A 29 12.76 7.15 4.83
C PHE A 29 13.21 7.28 3.37
N THR A 30 13.82 8.42 3.01
CA THR A 30 14.46 8.66 1.70
C THR A 30 15.90 9.14 1.87
N ASP A 31 16.73 9.00 0.84
CA ASP A 31 18.13 9.46 0.86
C ASP A 31 18.24 11.00 1.01
N ASP A 32 17.19 11.73 0.59
CA ASP A 32 17.11 13.19 0.67
C ASP A 32 16.49 13.70 1.99
N THR A 33 16.25 12.81 2.97
CA THR A 33 15.68 13.20 4.27
C THR A 33 16.60 14.14 5.05
N GLU A 34 16.01 15.03 5.86
CA GLU A 34 16.76 15.97 6.67
C GLU A 34 17.68 15.25 7.66
N THR A 35 19.00 15.42 7.49
CA THR A 35 20.01 14.84 8.37
C THR A 35 20.48 15.82 9.43
N SER A 36 20.75 15.33 10.65
CA SER A 36 21.39 16.14 11.69
C SER A 36 22.82 16.53 11.27
N VAL A 37 23.27 17.73 11.66
CA VAL A 37 24.64 18.19 11.42
C VAL A 37 25.29 18.62 12.73
N ASN A 38 26.58 18.33 12.87
CA ASN A 38 27.35 18.80 14.01
C ASN A 38 27.65 20.30 13.84
N VAL A 39 27.15 21.14 14.75
CA VAL A 39 27.29 22.60 14.68
C VAL A 39 28.76 23.06 14.72
N LEU A 40 29.66 22.30 15.35
CA LEU A 40 31.08 22.67 15.48
C LEU A 40 31.90 22.31 14.24
N THR A 41 31.54 21.23 13.53
CA THR A 41 32.32 20.74 12.37
C THR A 41 31.63 20.97 11.03
N GLY A 42 30.31 21.19 11.03
CA GLY A 42 29.47 21.22 9.83
C GLY A 42 29.24 19.85 9.18
N GLU A 43 29.71 18.77 9.81
CA GLU A 43 29.64 17.42 9.26
C GLU A 43 28.42 16.64 9.78
N THR A 44 27.81 15.83 8.92
CA THR A 44 26.77 14.88 9.30
C THR A 44 27.39 13.74 10.12
N PRO A 45 26.92 13.49 11.36
CA PRO A 45 27.42 12.38 12.18
C PRO A 45 27.26 11.03 11.49
N THR A 46 28.20 10.10 11.69
CA THR A 46 28.17 8.76 11.08
C THR A 46 26.88 8.00 11.36
N HIS A 47 26.27 8.16 12.53
CA HIS A 47 25.00 7.51 12.86
C HIS A 47 23.81 8.09 12.09
N SER A 48 23.88 9.35 11.63
CA SER A 48 22.85 9.97 10.79
C SER A 48 23.05 9.69 9.29
N GLN A 49 24.15 9.06 8.89
CA GLN A 49 24.36 8.63 7.52
C GLN A 49 23.67 7.28 7.29
N ALA A 50 22.74 7.25 6.36
CA ALA A 50 22.02 6.05 5.95
C ALA A 50 21.67 6.12 4.47
N THR A 51 21.44 4.96 3.87
CA THR A 51 20.92 4.84 2.51
C THR A 51 19.57 4.13 2.52
N VAL A 52 18.76 4.35 1.49
CA VAL A 52 17.48 3.63 1.31
C VAL A 52 17.69 2.12 1.31
N GLU A 53 18.77 1.62 0.71
CA GLU A 53 19.12 0.21 0.70
C GLU A 53 19.32 -0.33 2.13
N GLU A 54 20.10 0.36 2.95
CA GLU A 54 20.34 -0.01 4.35
C GLU A 54 19.04 -0.01 5.17
N ALA A 55 18.19 1.00 4.97
CA ALA A 55 16.90 1.13 5.65
C ALA A 55 15.92 0.01 5.24
N THR A 56 15.89 -0.32 3.95
CA THR A 56 15.05 -1.40 3.40
C THR A 56 15.48 -2.76 3.90
N GLU A 57 16.79 -3.04 3.89
CA GLU A 57 17.35 -4.27 4.46
C GLU A 57 17.06 -4.38 5.95
N PHE A 58 17.18 -3.28 6.69
CA PHE A 58 16.84 -3.23 8.11
C PHE A 58 15.37 -3.60 8.35
N ALA A 59 14.43 -2.98 7.62
CA ALA A 59 13.01 -3.30 7.75
C ALA A 59 12.73 -4.77 7.41
N ALA A 60 13.34 -5.30 6.34
CA ALA A 60 13.20 -6.70 5.94
C ALA A 60 13.86 -7.69 6.93
N SER A 61 14.85 -7.26 7.71
CA SER A 61 15.55 -8.09 8.70
C SER A 61 14.74 -8.35 9.98
N ILE A 62 13.66 -7.60 10.20
CA ILE A 62 12.79 -7.76 11.36
C ILE A 62 11.97 -9.04 11.21
N ASP A 63 12.24 -10.03 12.05
CA ASP A 63 11.56 -11.32 12.06
C ASP A 63 10.15 -11.20 12.68
N THR A 64 9.22 -10.66 11.91
CA THR A 64 7.79 -10.56 12.26
C THR A 64 6.92 -11.09 11.13
N GLU A 65 5.80 -11.73 11.48
CA GLU A 65 4.83 -12.22 10.49
C GLU A 65 4.20 -11.09 9.65
N THR A 66 4.20 -9.86 10.19
CA THR A 66 3.75 -8.66 9.49
C THR A 66 4.91 -8.01 8.72
N PRO A 67 4.74 -7.70 7.43
CA PRO A 67 5.71 -6.91 6.68
C PRO A 67 5.98 -5.55 7.31
N GLN A 68 7.26 -5.21 7.45
CA GLN A 68 7.73 -3.94 8.01
C GLN A 68 8.21 -3.01 6.89
N ILE A 69 8.09 -1.70 7.14
CA ILE A 69 8.59 -0.62 6.28
C ILE A 69 9.53 0.28 7.07
N ALA A 70 10.46 0.95 6.37
CA ALA A 70 11.36 1.91 6.97
C ALA A 70 10.75 3.32 6.97
N LEU A 71 10.52 3.86 8.17
CA LEU A 71 10.00 5.20 8.38
C LEU A 71 11.14 6.16 8.75
N LEU A 72 11.01 7.41 8.34
CA LEU A 72 11.89 8.49 8.81
C LEU A 72 11.77 8.65 10.34
N ALA A 73 12.90 8.65 11.04
CA ALA A 73 12.99 9.04 12.44
C ALA A 73 13.17 10.56 12.55
N SER A 74 12.55 11.19 13.54
CA SER A 74 12.73 12.63 13.75
C SER A 74 14.19 12.97 14.09
N VAL A 75 14.64 14.13 13.63
CA VAL A 75 16.01 14.62 13.89
C VAL A 75 16.31 14.66 15.40
N GLU A 76 15.34 15.02 16.23
CA GLU A 76 15.46 15.02 17.69
C GLU A 76 15.77 13.61 18.22
N THR A 77 15.01 12.60 17.78
CA THR A 77 15.24 11.20 18.20
C THR A 77 16.60 10.69 17.75
N GLN A 78 17.02 11.03 16.53
CA GLN A 78 18.34 10.64 16.01
C GLN A 78 19.46 11.17 16.91
N ILE A 79 19.36 12.45 17.32
CA ILE A 79 20.38 13.10 18.16
C ILE A 79 20.37 12.53 19.58
N GLU A 80 19.19 12.41 20.19
CA GLU A 80 19.06 11.94 21.58
C GLU A 80 19.49 10.48 21.74
N ALA A 81 19.12 9.62 20.79
CA ALA A 81 19.42 8.19 20.83
C ALA A 81 20.74 7.82 20.12
N GLN A 82 21.40 8.77 19.45
CA GLN A 82 22.53 8.52 18.54
C GLN A 82 22.23 7.40 17.53
N SER A 83 21.00 7.39 17.01
CA SER A 83 20.48 6.32 16.17
C SER A 83 20.55 6.65 14.68
N LYS A 84 20.29 5.63 13.86
CA LYS A 84 20.02 5.79 12.43
C LYS A 84 18.81 6.71 12.18
N PRO A 85 18.73 7.37 11.02
CA PRO A 85 17.65 8.27 10.63
C PRO A 85 16.36 7.55 10.25
N TYR A 86 16.27 6.24 10.48
CA TYR A 86 15.09 5.45 10.18
C TYR A 86 14.70 4.53 11.36
N THR A 87 13.44 4.13 11.36
CA THR A 87 12.88 3.13 12.27
C THR A 87 11.98 2.17 11.49
N SER A 88 11.77 0.96 11.98
CA SER A 88 10.86 0.00 11.36
C SER A 88 9.48 0.07 12.00
N ALA A 89 8.44 -0.07 11.19
CA ALA A 89 7.09 -0.28 11.67
C ALA A 89 6.27 -1.06 10.64
N ALA A 90 5.18 -1.69 11.08
CA ALA A 90 4.25 -2.34 10.18
C ALA A 90 3.68 -1.32 9.18
N PHE A 91 3.40 -1.73 7.95
CA PHE A 91 2.90 -0.81 6.92
C PHE A 91 1.58 -0.11 7.33
N PHE A 92 0.72 -0.79 8.10
CA PHE A 92 -0.51 -0.22 8.63
C PHE A 92 -0.33 0.54 9.95
N HIS A 93 0.89 0.82 10.40
CA HIS A 93 1.12 1.51 11.68
C HIS A 93 0.50 2.92 11.68
N PHE A 94 0.13 3.45 12.85
CA PHE A 94 -0.50 4.77 12.95
C PHE A 94 0.45 5.92 12.56
N LYS A 95 1.77 5.71 12.63
CA LYS A 95 2.79 6.69 12.21
C LYS A 95 2.64 7.05 10.72
N PRO A 96 2.76 6.10 9.77
CA PRO A 96 2.61 6.41 8.35
C PRO A 96 1.15 6.69 7.96
N THR A 97 0.17 6.03 8.59
CA THR A 97 -1.25 6.23 8.22
C THR A 97 -1.88 7.48 8.84
N GLY A 98 -1.19 8.13 9.77
CA GLY A 98 -1.58 9.34 10.49
C GLY A 98 -2.77 9.17 11.44
N SER A 99 -3.26 7.94 11.68
CA SER A 99 -4.48 7.72 12.47
C SER A 99 -4.51 6.37 13.17
N LEU A 100 -4.74 6.38 14.49
CA LEU A 100 -4.94 5.14 15.26
C LEU A 100 -6.18 4.36 14.79
N LYS A 101 -7.21 5.07 14.29
CA LYS A 101 -8.40 4.41 13.75
C LYS A 101 -8.08 3.66 12.46
N ARG A 102 -7.29 4.27 11.56
CA ARG A 102 -6.83 3.62 10.33
C ARG A 102 -5.92 2.43 10.64
N HIS A 103 -5.04 2.58 11.63
CA HIS A 103 -4.19 1.50 12.09
C HIS A 103 -5.00 0.25 12.47
N ARG A 104 -6.04 0.41 13.31
CA ARG A 104 -6.92 -0.70 13.68
C ARG A 104 -7.65 -1.28 12.47
N ALA A 105 -8.22 -0.43 11.62
CA ALA A 105 -8.98 -0.87 10.45
C ALA A 105 -8.12 -1.67 9.45
N TYR A 106 -6.92 -1.19 9.13
CA TYR A 106 -6.01 -1.91 8.23
C TYR A 106 -5.45 -3.19 8.85
N HIS A 107 -5.11 -3.18 10.15
CA HIS A 107 -4.73 -4.40 10.87
C HIS A 107 -5.83 -5.46 10.80
N THR A 108 -7.07 -5.07 11.11
CA THR A 108 -8.24 -5.93 11.03
C THR A 108 -8.50 -6.45 9.60
N ALA A 109 -8.31 -5.60 8.59
CA ALA A 109 -8.43 -6.02 7.19
C ALA A 109 -7.36 -7.04 6.81
N TYR A 110 -6.10 -6.80 7.22
CA TYR A 110 -4.95 -7.64 6.91
C TYR A 110 -5.04 -9.02 7.58
N ASP A 111 -5.54 -9.07 8.82
CA ASP A 111 -5.75 -10.33 9.56
C ASP A 111 -7.02 -11.08 9.13
N SER A 112 -7.85 -10.50 8.27
CA SER A 112 -9.12 -11.08 7.86
C SER A 112 -9.06 -11.66 6.45
N ASP A 113 -9.49 -12.92 6.30
CA ASP A 113 -9.69 -13.56 5.00
C ASP A 113 -10.76 -12.88 4.12
N ALA A 114 -11.52 -11.91 4.67
CA ALA A 114 -12.56 -11.18 3.96
C ALA A 114 -11.99 -10.04 3.08
N TYR A 115 -10.71 -9.72 3.20
CA TYR A 115 -10.05 -8.66 2.45
C TYR A 115 -8.73 -9.14 1.85
N THR A 116 -8.33 -8.49 0.76
CA THR A 116 -6.98 -8.59 0.21
C THR A 116 -6.33 -7.23 0.39
N VAL A 117 -5.21 -7.20 1.11
CA VAL A 117 -4.49 -5.97 1.46
C VAL A 117 -3.09 -6.06 0.87
N ASP A 118 -2.80 -5.15 -0.05
CA ASP A 118 -1.49 -4.99 -0.67
C ASP A 118 -0.91 -3.63 -0.28
N PHE A 119 0.42 -3.52 -0.27
CA PHE A 119 1.10 -2.26 -0.04
C PHE A 119 2.32 -2.11 -0.94
N GLU A 120 2.66 -0.86 -1.24
CA GLU A 120 3.84 -0.46 -2.00
C GLU A 120 4.55 0.65 -1.22
N ALA A 121 5.84 0.44 -0.95
CA ALA A 121 6.69 1.42 -0.30
C ALA A 121 7.61 2.04 -1.36
N ASP A 122 7.29 3.26 -1.81
CA ASP A 122 8.10 4.01 -2.76
C ASP A 122 9.11 4.87 -1.99
N TYR A 123 10.31 4.32 -1.80
CA TYR A 123 11.40 5.02 -1.12
C TYR A 123 12.07 6.09 -2.00
N GLU A 124 11.77 6.16 -3.30
CA GLU A 124 12.25 7.24 -4.16
C GLU A 124 11.44 8.52 -3.90
N SER A 125 10.11 8.41 -3.79
CA SER A 125 9.24 9.55 -3.47
C SER A 125 9.04 9.77 -1.96
N GLY A 126 9.20 8.73 -1.14
CA GLY A 126 8.87 8.75 0.28
C GLY A 126 7.42 8.32 0.57
N ASP A 127 6.68 7.85 -0.43
CA ASP A 127 5.25 7.58 -0.33
C ASP A 127 4.96 6.12 0.03
N LEU A 128 3.97 5.92 0.90
CA LEU A 128 3.38 4.62 1.18
C LEU A 128 2.02 4.51 0.51
N THR A 129 1.83 3.53 -0.36
CA THR A 129 0.52 3.21 -0.93
C THR A 129 -0.03 1.93 -0.34
N ILE A 130 -1.27 1.95 0.14
CA ILE A 130 -2.00 0.78 0.65
C ILE A 130 -3.25 0.59 -0.22
N THR A 131 -3.45 -0.64 -0.70
CA THR A 131 -4.63 -1.02 -1.47
C THR A 131 -5.41 -2.11 -0.73
N VAL A 132 -6.71 -1.89 -0.53
CA VAL A 132 -7.61 -2.86 0.11
C VAL A 132 -8.77 -3.19 -0.80
N GLU A 133 -8.96 -4.48 -1.06
CA GLU A 133 -10.06 -5.03 -1.84
C GLU A 133 -10.83 -6.07 -1.02
N ARG A 134 -12.12 -6.29 -1.34
CA ARG A 134 -12.89 -7.36 -0.69
C ARG A 134 -12.52 -8.71 -1.30
N ALA A 135 -12.22 -9.69 -0.46
CA ALA A 135 -11.91 -11.04 -0.90
C ALA A 135 -13.15 -11.68 -1.54
N GLY A 136 -13.11 -11.87 -2.85
CA GLY A 136 -14.20 -12.44 -3.63
C GLY A 136 -14.58 -11.63 -4.87
N GLU A 137 -14.40 -10.30 -4.85
CA GLU A 137 -14.63 -9.48 -6.05
C GLU A 137 -13.63 -9.86 -7.15
N SER A 138 -12.35 -10.05 -6.81
CA SER A 138 -11.31 -10.49 -7.75
C SER A 138 -11.55 -11.92 -8.28
N ARG A 139 -11.98 -12.86 -7.42
CA ARG A 139 -12.29 -14.24 -7.81
C ARG A 139 -13.55 -14.35 -8.68
N GLU A 140 -14.58 -13.55 -8.41
CA GLU A 140 -15.80 -13.53 -9.22
C GLU A 140 -15.53 -12.89 -10.59
N LEU A 141 -14.74 -11.80 -10.64
CA LEU A 141 -14.26 -11.20 -11.88
C LEU A 141 -13.44 -12.22 -12.70
N THR A 142 -12.47 -12.90 -12.07
CA THR A 142 -11.66 -13.95 -12.70
C THR A 142 -12.51 -15.12 -13.18
N ALA A 143 -13.49 -15.59 -12.40
CA ALA A 143 -14.41 -16.67 -12.80
C ALA A 143 -15.33 -16.25 -13.96
N MET A 144 -15.86 -15.02 -13.95
CA MET A 144 -16.67 -14.46 -15.02
C MET A 144 -15.87 -14.27 -16.30
N MET A 145 -14.62 -13.79 -16.21
CA MET A 145 -13.71 -13.65 -17.34
C MET A 145 -13.26 -15.01 -17.90
N CYS A 146 -13.03 -16.00 -17.04
CA CYS A 146 -12.79 -17.39 -17.45
C CYS A 146 -13.99 -18.00 -18.19
N ALA A 147 -15.22 -17.65 -17.79
CA ALA A 147 -16.46 -18.05 -18.45
C ALA A 147 -16.78 -17.27 -19.75
N GLY A 148 -15.88 -16.38 -20.21
CA GLY A 148 -16.05 -15.62 -21.45
C GLY A 148 -17.07 -14.48 -21.37
N ARG A 149 -17.49 -14.08 -20.17
CA ARG A 149 -18.41 -12.96 -19.97
C ARG A 149 -17.65 -11.64 -20.00
N SER A 150 -18.20 -10.65 -20.70
CA SER A 150 -17.70 -9.28 -20.67
C SER A 150 -18.27 -8.54 -19.46
N ILE A 151 -17.42 -7.86 -18.70
CA ILE A 151 -17.78 -7.21 -17.44
C ILE A 151 -17.65 -5.70 -17.60
N ASP A 152 -18.69 -4.95 -17.29
CA ASP A 152 -18.65 -3.49 -17.29
C ASP A 152 -18.12 -3.01 -15.92
N VAL A 153 -16.94 -2.40 -15.93
CA VAL A 153 -16.20 -1.88 -14.77
C VAL A 153 -16.13 -0.36 -14.84
N ARG A 154 -16.41 0.31 -13.72
CA ARG A 154 -16.25 1.75 -13.55
C ARG A 154 -14.93 2.04 -12.84
N ARG A 155 -13.94 2.59 -13.56
CA ARG A 155 -12.64 2.97 -12.98
C ARG A 155 -12.47 4.48 -12.71
N ARG A 156 -13.39 5.33 -13.15
CA ARG A 156 -13.41 6.78 -12.82
C ARG A 156 -14.74 7.43 -13.18
N VAL A 157 -15.06 8.53 -12.51
CA VAL A 157 -16.30 9.32 -12.64
C VAL A 157 -16.82 9.36 -14.09
N GLY A 158 -17.99 8.76 -14.30
CA GLY A 158 -18.78 8.91 -15.54
C GLY A 158 -18.40 8.05 -16.75
N VAL A 159 -17.33 7.25 -16.71
CA VAL A 159 -16.91 6.43 -17.88
C VAL A 159 -17.01 4.95 -17.57
N ASN A 160 -17.85 4.25 -18.33
CA ASN A 160 -17.99 2.79 -18.26
C ASN A 160 -16.93 2.13 -19.16
N PHE A 161 -16.25 1.13 -18.63
CA PHE A 161 -15.28 0.34 -19.39
C PHE A 161 -15.70 -1.12 -19.39
N ARG A 162 -15.61 -1.78 -20.53
CA ARG A 162 -15.89 -3.20 -20.67
C ARG A 162 -14.59 -3.99 -20.70
N LEU A 163 -14.41 -4.86 -19.71
CA LEU A 163 -13.34 -5.85 -19.66
C LEU A 163 -13.73 -7.08 -20.49
N ARG A 164 -12.83 -7.47 -21.40
CA ARG A 164 -12.90 -8.73 -22.13
C ARG A 164 -11.58 -9.47 -22.05
N ARG A 165 -11.65 -10.78 -21.81
CA ARG A 165 -10.49 -11.68 -21.87
C ARG A 165 -10.01 -11.78 -23.32
N VAL A 166 -8.71 -11.58 -23.56
CA VAL A 166 -8.14 -11.75 -24.90
C VAL A 166 -7.53 -13.14 -25.04
N THR A 167 -8.08 -13.90 -25.99
CA THR A 167 -7.71 -15.29 -26.29
C THR A 167 -6.74 -15.41 -27.47
N SER A 168 -6.41 -14.30 -28.15
CA SER A 168 -5.56 -14.33 -29.36
C SER A 168 -4.34 -13.42 -29.26
N ARG A 169 -3.23 -13.86 -29.86
CA ARG A 169 -1.88 -13.30 -29.73
C ARG A 169 -1.63 -12.04 -30.59
N GLU A 170 -2.59 -11.63 -31.42
CA GLU A 170 -2.40 -10.61 -32.46
C GLU A 170 -3.04 -9.23 -32.20
N ALA A 171 -3.50 -8.95 -30.98
CA ALA A 171 -3.99 -7.60 -30.68
C ALA A 171 -2.80 -6.65 -30.38
N ARG A 172 -2.34 -5.94 -31.43
CA ARG A 172 -1.60 -4.67 -31.25
C ARG A 172 -2.54 -3.67 -30.59
N LEU A 173 -2.01 -2.87 -29.65
CA LEU A 173 -2.51 -1.57 -29.12
C LEU A 173 -2.87 -1.51 -27.62
N THR A 174 -2.83 -0.27 -27.14
CA THR A 174 -2.78 0.32 -25.79
C THR A 174 -3.99 -0.02 -24.89
N ASN A 175 -3.75 -0.24 -23.58
CA ASN A 175 -4.73 -0.55 -22.49
C ASN A 175 -4.90 -2.03 -22.12
N LYS A 176 -3.80 -2.70 -21.75
CA LYS A 176 -3.82 -4.02 -21.09
C LYS A 176 -3.91 -3.85 -19.58
N VAL A 177 -4.73 -4.68 -18.93
CA VAL A 177 -4.78 -4.80 -17.48
C VAL A 177 -4.58 -6.28 -17.15
N ASP A 178 -3.71 -6.56 -16.18
CA ASP A 178 -3.55 -7.91 -15.63
C ASP A 178 -4.52 -8.07 -14.46
N VAL A 179 -5.26 -9.17 -14.45
CA VAL A 179 -6.18 -9.54 -13.37
C VAL A 179 -5.89 -11.00 -13.03
N ASP A 180 -5.26 -11.25 -11.89
CA ASP A 180 -4.83 -12.60 -11.45
C ASP A 180 -4.07 -13.41 -12.53
N GLY A 181 -3.15 -12.77 -13.28
CA GLY A 181 -2.40 -13.44 -14.36
C GLY A 181 -3.17 -13.62 -15.67
N LEU A 182 -4.40 -13.12 -15.76
CA LEU A 182 -5.19 -13.06 -16.99
C LEU A 182 -4.95 -11.72 -17.70
N ARG A 183 -4.50 -11.80 -18.96
CA ARG A 183 -4.42 -10.63 -19.83
C ARG A 183 -5.82 -10.21 -20.28
N CYS A 184 -6.28 -9.09 -19.73
CA CYS A 184 -7.58 -8.55 -19.99
C CYS A 184 -7.47 -7.22 -20.75
N TRP A 185 -8.45 -6.97 -21.62
CA TRP A 185 -8.53 -5.76 -22.42
C TRP A 185 -9.67 -4.89 -21.96
N LEU A 186 -9.34 -3.62 -21.72
CA LEU A 186 -10.28 -2.60 -21.31
C LEU A 186 -10.76 -1.84 -22.56
N THR A 187 -12.03 -2.03 -22.93
CA THR A 187 -12.66 -1.25 -24.00
C THR A 187 -13.52 -0.16 -23.39
N ARG A 188 -13.34 1.10 -23.82
CA ARG A 188 -14.24 2.17 -23.41
C ARG A 188 -15.62 1.89 -24.00
N VAL A 189 -16.66 1.92 -23.17
CA VAL A 189 -18.05 1.87 -23.64
C VAL A 189 -18.49 3.32 -23.81
N GLU A 190 -18.52 3.79 -25.06
CA GLU A 190 -19.28 4.99 -25.40
C GLU A 190 -20.77 4.60 -25.37
N LEU A 191 -21.56 5.33 -24.58
CA LEU A 191 -23.02 5.21 -24.57
C LEU A 191 -23.60 5.88 -25.82
#